data_AF-A0A151BJT2-F1
#
_entry.id   AF-A0A151BJT2-F1
#
_cell.length_a   1.000
_cell.length_b   1.000
_cell.length_c   1.000
_cell.angle_alpha   90.00
_cell.angle_beta   90.00
_cell.angle_gamma   90.00
#
_symmetry.space_group_name_H-M   'P 1'
#
loop_
_entity.id
_entity.type
_entity.pdbx_description
1 polymer ?
#
loop_
_entity_poly.entity_id
_entity_poly.type
_entity_poly.pdbx_seq_one_letter_code
_entity_poly.pdbx_strand_id
1 'polypeptide(L)' 'MIKGDLEPGFRIRHQLKDLRLVLEAASDLKLPLPGTALVQQMLRVVEAGGLGDKGTQALIVAMEKLAGFKVSQGNEPET' A
#
# COMPACT_ATOMS: atom_id res chain seq x y z
N MET A 1 -8.98 -1.96 -7.21
CA MET A 1 -8.77 -0.49 -7.16
C MET A 1 -9.90 0.28 -7.85
N ILE A 2 -10.02 0.24 -9.19
CA ILE A 2 -11.08 1.01 -9.91
C ILE A 2 -12.49 0.54 -9.52
N LYS A 3 -12.69 -0.77 -9.31
CA LYS A 3 -13.94 -1.37 -8.83
C LYS A 3 -14.02 -1.53 -7.30
N GLY A 4 -13.13 -0.90 -6.54
CA GLY A 4 -13.04 -1.10 -5.08
C GLY A 4 -12.51 -2.48 -4.61
N ASP A 5 -12.22 -3.41 -5.53
CA ASP A 5 -11.67 -4.72 -5.17
C ASP A 5 -10.23 -4.61 -4.62
N LEU A 6 -10.02 -5.14 -3.41
CA LEU A 6 -8.77 -5.17 -2.66
C LEU A 6 -8.26 -6.61 -2.43
N GLU A 7 -8.86 -7.63 -3.05
CA GLU A 7 -8.45 -9.01 -2.87
C GLU A 7 -7.01 -9.24 -3.38
N PRO A 8 -6.19 -9.98 -2.62
CA PRO A 8 -4.76 -10.02 -2.88
C PRO A 8 -4.41 -10.92 -4.08
N GLY A 9 -3.85 -10.33 -5.14
CA GLY A 9 -2.91 -11.03 -6.02
C GLY A 9 -1.52 -11.14 -5.38
N PHE A 10 -1.12 -10.12 -4.62
CA PHE A 10 0.09 -10.08 -3.79
C PHE A 10 -0.15 -9.26 -2.52
N ARG A 11 0.14 -9.83 -1.35
CA ARG A 11 -0.23 -9.22 -0.06
C ARG A 11 0.69 -8.07 0.31
N ILE A 12 0.14 -7.04 0.95
CA ILE A 12 0.89 -5.89 1.47
C ILE A 12 2.00 -6.32 2.44
N ARG A 13 1.74 -7.29 3.34
CA ARG A 13 2.78 -7.79 4.26
C ARG A 13 4.01 -8.34 3.54
N HIS A 14 3.83 -9.04 2.41
CA HIS A 14 4.95 -9.52 1.61
C HIS A 14 5.67 -8.36 0.92
N GLN A 15 4.93 -7.42 0.35
CA GLN A 15 5.51 -6.21 -0.24
C GLN A 15 6.35 -5.39 0.76
N LEU A 16 5.88 -5.26 2.01
CA LEU A 16 6.61 -4.54 3.07
C LEU A 16 7.91 -5.24 3.46
N LYS A 17 7.92 -6.58 3.51
CA LYS A 17 9.15 -7.36 3.71
C LYS A 17 10.16 -7.08 2.61
N ASP A 18 9.72 -7.13 1.35
CA ASP A 18 10.62 -6.97 0.21
C ASP A 18 11.15 -5.53 0.12
N LEU A 19 10.30 -4.52 0.37
CA LEU A 19 10.73 -3.12 0.43
C LEU A 19 11.74 -2.85 1.55
N ARG A 20 11.66 -3.54 2.68
CA ARG A 20 12.68 -3.45 3.73
C ARG A 20 14.03 -3.93 3.20
N LEU A 21 14.08 -5.07 2.52
CA LEU A 21 15.31 -5.61 1.94
C LEU A 21 15.87 -4.68 0.84
N VAL A 22 15.02 -4.11 0.00
CA VAL A 22 15.43 -3.15 -1.04
C VAL A 22 16.08 -1.91 -0.43
N LEU A 23 15.48 -1.34 0.62
CA LEU A 23 16.00 -0.13 1.27
C LEU A 23 17.28 -0.41 2.07
N GLU A 24 17.40 -1.60 2.67
CA GLU A 24 18.62 -2.08 3.32
C GLU A 24 19.77 -2.19 2.31
N ALA A 25 19.55 -2.87 1.17
CA ALA A 25 20.54 -2.97 0.10
C ALA A 25 20.90 -1.61 -0.51
N ALA A 26 19.92 -0.71 -0.66
CA ALA A 26 20.16 0.64 -1.17
C ALA A 26 21.02 1.48 -0.21
N SER A 27 20.84 1.30 1.10
CA SER A 27 21.68 1.93 2.13
C SER A 27 23.14 1.48 2.01
N ASP A 28 23.38 0.16 1.87
CA ASP A 28 24.73 -0.40 1.71
C ASP A 28 25.44 0.14 0.47
N LEU A 29 24.69 0.33 -0.62
CA LEU A 29 25.19 0.88 -1.88
C LEU A 29 25.24 2.41 -1.92
N LYS A 30 24.83 3.10 -0.84
CA LYS A 30 24.69 4.57 -0.79
C LYS A 30 23.81 5.13 -1.93
N LEU A 31 22.78 4.37 -2.32
CA LEU A 31 21.85 4.73 -3.39
C LEU A 31 20.58 5.36 -2.81
N PRO A 32 20.30 6.64 -3.06
CA PRO A 32 19.08 7.28 -2.56
C PRO A 32 17.85 6.80 -3.33
N LEU A 33 16.89 6.19 -2.61
CA LEU A 33 15.60 5.75 -3.16
C LEU A 33 14.41 6.40 -2.44
N PRO A 34 14.25 7.74 -2.52
CA PRO A 34 13.21 8.47 -1.77
C PRO A 34 11.80 8.05 -2.17
N GLY A 35 11.55 7.76 -3.45
CA GLY A 35 10.25 7.27 -3.91
C GLY A 35 9.88 5.91 -3.32
N THR A 36 10.85 4.99 -3.23
CA THR A 36 10.66 3.67 -2.62
C THR A 36 10.40 3.78 -1.11
N ALA A 37 11.14 4.65 -0.42
CA ALA A 37 10.92 4.94 0.99
C ALA A 37 9.50 5.50 1.24
N LEU A 38 9.04 6.42 0.39
CA LEU A 38 7.69 6.96 0.46
C LEU A 38 6.62 5.88 0.30
N VAL A 39 6.76 5.01 -0.71
CA VAL A 39 5.83 3.89 -0.94
C VAL A 39 5.80 2.93 0.26
N GLN A 40 6.96 2.64 0.87
CA GLN A 40 7.01 1.82 2.08
C GLN A 40 6.18 2.45 3.21
N GLN A 41 6.30 3.76 3.44
CA GLN A 41 5.53 4.44 4.49
C GLN A 41 4.03 4.44 4.18
N MET A 42 3.63 4.65 2.93
CA MET A 42 2.23 4.56 2.54
C MET A 42 1.66 3.15 2.79
N LEU A 43 2.41 2.09 2.47
CA LEU A 43 1.98 0.72 2.76
C LEU A 43 1.90 0.42 4.26
N ARG A 44 2.77 1.01 5.09
CA ARG A 44 2.65 0.93 6.56
C ARG A 44 1.38 1.58 7.08
N VAL A 45 0.92 2.69 6.50
CA VAL A 45 -0.36 3.32 6.84
C VAL A 45 -1.54 2.39 6.53
N VAL A 46 -1.46 1.63 5.44
CA VAL A 46 -2.48 0.64 5.07
C VAL A 46 -2.46 -0.57 6.01
N GLU A 47 -1.26 -1.10 6.31
CA GLU A 47 -1.08 -2.21 7.25
C GLU A 47 -1.58 -1.85 8.66
N ALA A 48 -1.23 -0.66 9.16
CA ALA A 48 -1.72 -0.14 10.45
C ALA A 48 -3.25 0.04 10.48
N GLY A 49 -3.88 0.18 9.31
CA GLY A 49 -5.33 0.17 9.16
C GLY A 49 -5.97 -1.22 9.13
N GLY A 50 -5.22 -2.29 9.41
CA GLY A 50 -5.71 -3.67 9.41
C GLY A 50 -5.81 -4.33 8.04
N LEU A 51 -5.32 -3.68 6.98
CA LEU A 51 -5.43 -4.16 5.60
C LEU A 51 -4.15 -4.85 5.09
N GLY A 52 -3.29 -5.34 6.00
CA GLY A 52 -2.02 -5.97 5.63
C GLY A 52 -2.15 -7.26 4.79
N ASP A 53 -3.29 -7.95 4.90
CA ASP A 53 -3.62 -9.13 4.09
C ASP A 53 -4.27 -8.81 2.74
N LYS A 54 -4.60 -7.55 2.49
CA LYS A 54 -5.14 -7.12 1.19
C LYS A 54 -4.04 -7.01 0.15
N GLY A 55 -4.47 -6.91 -1.10
CA GLY A 55 -3.57 -6.74 -2.23
C GLY A 55 -2.84 -5.41 -2.22
N THR A 56 -1.73 -5.31 -2.94
CA THR A 56 -0.96 -4.06 -3.10
C THR A 56 -1.80 -2.89 -3.61
N GLN A 57 -2.88 -3.15 -4.34
CA GLN A 57 -3.85 -2.14 -4.75
C GLN A 57 -4.55 -1.42 -3.58
N ALA A 58 -4.50 -1.96 -2.36
CA ALA A 58 -4.98 -1.27 -1.17
C ALA A 58 -4.11 -0.07 -0.76
N LEU A 59 -2.99 0.19 -1.45
CA LEU A 59 -2.26 1.46 -1.38
C LEU A 59 -3.16 2.68 -1.61
N ILE A 60 -4.21 2.54 -2.43
CA ILE A 60 -5.19 3.61 -2.67
C ILE A 60 -5.82 4.12 -1.36
N VAL A 61 -5.96 3.26 -0.35
CA VAL A 61 -6.52 3.64 0.95
C VAL A 61 -5.63 4.65 1.68
N ALA A 62 -4.30 4.57 1.53
CA ALA A 62 -3.40 5.59 2.08
C ALA A 62 -3.61 6.94 1.37
N MET A 63 -3.76 6.93 0.04
CA MET A 63 -4.02 8.14 -0.74
C MET A 63 -5.37 8.78 -0.38
N GLU A 64 -6.43 7.97 -0.26
CA GLU A 64 -7.75 8.45 0.17
C GLU A 64 -7.72 9.07 1.57
N LYS A 65 -6.98 8.47 2.51
CA LYS A 65 -6.79 9.03 3.85
C LYS A 65 -6.07 10.38 3.82
N LEU A 66 -5.04 10.52 2.98
CA LEU A 66 -4.30 11.78 2.82
C LEU A 66 -5.13 12.85 2.12
N ALA A 67 -5.93 12.47 1.13
CA ALA A 67 -6.72 13.38 0.34
C ALA A 67 -8.06 13.77 0.99
N GLY A 68 -8.51 13.00 1.99
CA GLY A 68 -9.79 13.24 2.67
C GLY A 68 -11.02 12.90 1.83
N PHE A 69 -10.88 12.16 0.73
CA PHE A 69 -11.99 11.72 -0.12
C PHE A 69 -11.76 10.30 -0.64
N LYS A 70 -12.87 9.63 -1.01
CA LYS A 70 -12.87 8.26 -1.56
C LYS A 70 -12.87 8.28 -3.09
N VAL A 71 -12.01 7.48 -3.71
CA VAL A 71 -11.84 7.44 -5.17
C VAL A 71 -12.83 6.48 -5.82
N SER A 72 -13.21 5.39 -5.14
CA SER A 72 -14.29 4.51 -5.58
C SER A 72 -15.42 4.51 -4.56
N GLN A 73 -16.64 4.78 -4.99
CA GLN A 73 -17.82 4.29 -4.29
C GLN A 73 -17.82 2.77 -4.49
N GLY A 74 -17.62 2.00 -3.42
CA GLY A 74 -17.86 0.56 -3.51
C GLY A 74 -19.31 0.35 -3.92
N ASN A 75 -19.59 -0.68 -4.73
CA ASN A 75 -20.96 -1.18 -4.78
C ASN A 75 -21.33 -1.58 -3.35
N GLU A 76 -22.14 -0.75 -2.69
CA GLU A 76 -22.98 -1.26 -1.60
C GLU A 76 -23.81 -2.39 -2.22
N PRO A 77 -23.87 -3.59 -1.60
CA PRO A 77 -24.80 -4.60 -2.07
C PRO A 77 -26.20 -4.00 -1.99
N GLU A 78 -26.85 -3.84 -3.15
CA GLU A 78 -28.29 -3.57 -3.23
C GLU A 78 -28.99 -4.65 -2.40
N THR A 79 -29.56 -4.26 -1.27
CA THR A 79 -30.59 -5.02 -0.56
C THR A 79 -31.88 -5.01 -1.34
#